data_AF-A0A3N4V4M5-F1
#
_entry.id   AF-A0A3N4V4M5-F1
#
_cell.length_a   1.000
_cell.length_b   1.000
_cell.length_c   1.000
_cell.angle_alpha   90.00
_cell.angle_beta   90.00
_cell.angle_gamma   90.00
#
_symmetry.space_group_name_H-M   'P 1'
#
loop_
_entity.id
_entity.type
_entity.pdbx_description
1 polymer ?
#
loop_
_entity_poly.entity_id
_entity_poly.type
_entity_poly.pdbx_seq_one_letter_code
_entity_poly.pdbx_strand_id
1 'polypeptide(L)'
;MSHDAALSLATGQPFIVSKFSPAPADVATALLTEAEYALFAEFGRPRRVEAGQVLFRRAELGATMFVVARGQVDLDFGGDLAGKRLGPYEYFGELGLLVGDHMRSADAVAVGDGLLVELRHEEFQRLVDRDPALVSQFLRRAILRVVVNEQSLIRRLRRRNEELQSALDSLYAATHRLNRTEELIRTDELTGLYNRRGLLLHLQERRSLGLRDRLGLLLVDCDRFKRVNDEHGHVVGDRVLQGVASILRSVAGPEDLPCRLGGDEFCLLVAAGTREEVLRLGEFVVGTARSLLEMAHAPPLMCPLSVGACVVGPDGEWSDWYACADVALYQAKRAGGGTVRWRDPEGDPR
;
A
#
# COMPACT_ATOMS: atom_id res chain seq x y z
N MET A 1 -29.03 -60.83 -6.76
CA MET A 1 -30.08 -59.92 -6.28
C MET A 1 -29.53 -58.50 -6.46
N SER A 2 -29.73 -57.86 -7.61
CA SER A 2 -30.78 -56.84 -7.90
C SER A 2 -30.75 -55.69 -6.88
N HIS A 3 -30.64 -54.40 -7.20
CA HIS A 3 -30.85 -53.56 -8.40
C HIS A 3 -29.82 -52.40 -8.35
N ASP A 4 -29.17 -51.93 -9.42
CA ASP A 4 -29.65 -51.35 -10.68
C ASP A 4 -30.24 -49.94 -10.53
N ALA A 5 -29.49 -48.93 -10.98
CA ALA A 5 -30.00 -47.74 -11.67
C ALA A 5 -28.81 -46.95 -12.26
N ALA A 6 -28.52 -47.25 -13.52
CA ALA A 6 -27.70 -46.45 -14.41
C ALA A 6 -28.41 -45.13 -14.77
N LEU A 7 -27.62 -44.10 -15.05
CA LEU A 7 -27.95 -43.13 -16.09
C LEU A 7 -26.66 -42.61 -16.73
N SER A 8 -26.30 -43.31 -17.80
CA SER A 8 -25.53 -42.80 -18.93
C SER A 8 -26.41 -41.88 -19.77
N LEU A 9 -25.85 -40.79 -20.30
CA LEU A 9 -26.09 -40.17 -21.61
C LEU A 9 -25.35 -38.81 -21.58
N ALA A 10 -24.23 -38.60 -22.27
CA ALA A 10 -23.98 -38.59 -23.71
C ALA A 10 -23.83 -37.16 -24.24
N THR A 11 -22.78 -37.00 -25.04
CA THR A 11 -22.57 -36.02 -26.12
C THR A 11 -22.39 -34.55 -25.74
N GLY A 12 -21.16 -34.08 -25.96
CA GLY A 12 -20.84 -32.67 -25.97
C GLY A 12 -21.39 -31.95 -27.19
N GLN A 13 -21.83 -30.72 -26.95
CA GLN A 13 -21.70 -29.61 -27.88
C GLN A 13 -21.23 -28.40 -27.06
N PRO A 14 -20.15 -27.71 -27.45
CA PRO A 14 -19.82 -26.43 -26.84
C PRO A 14 -20.98 -25.47 -27.12
N PHE A 15 -21.49 -24.82 -26.07
CA PHE A 15 -22.41 -23.70 -26.20
C PHE A 15 -21.73 -22.64 -27.06
N ILE A 16 -22.10 -22.58 -28.34
CA ILE A 16 -21.71 -21.49 -29.23
C ILE A 16 -22.41 -20.26 -28.67
N VAL A 17 -21.66 -19.44 -27.94
CA VAL A 17 -22.03 -18.04 -27.68
C VAL A 17 -22.16 -17.41 -29.06
N SER A 18 -23.38 -17.35 -29.59
CA SER A 18 -23.63 -16.68 -30.86
C SER A 18 -23.10 -15.26 -30.71
N LYS A 19 -22.13 -14.91 -31.55
CA LYS A 19 -21.69 -13.52 -31.75
C LYS A 19 -22.95 -12.69 -31.94
N PHE A 20 -23.36 -11.95 -30.91
CA PHE A 20 -24.31 -10.87 -31.08
C PHE A 20 -23.62 -9.90 -32.03
N SER A 21 -24.12 -9.83 -33.28
CA SER A 21 -23.75 -8.76 -34.20
C SER A 21 -23.89 -7.43 -33.46
N PRO A 22 -22.95 -6.49 -33.62
CA PRO A 22 -23.05 -5.20 -32.98
C PRO A 22 -24.42 -4.59 -33.33
N ALA A 23 -25.19 -4.23 -32.32
CA ALA A 23 -26.45 -3.54 -32.53
C ALA A 23 -26.17 -2.32 -33.43
N PRO A 24 -27.00 -2.04 -34.44
CA PRO A 24 -26.78 -0.91 -35.34
C PRO A 24 -26.63 0.37 -34.51
N ALA A 25 -25.76 1.29 -34.96
CA ALA A 25 -25.42 2.55 -34.27
C ALA A 25 -26.64 3.39 -33.84
N ASP A 26 -27.79 3.12 -34.46
CA ASP A 26 -29.11 3.71 -34.22
C ASP A 26 -29.79 3.30 -32.89
N VAL A 27 -29.26 2.30 -32.18
CA VAL A 27 -29.84 1.81 -30.90
C VAL A 27 -29.33 2.62 -29.69
N ALA A 28 -28.26 3.40 -29.86
CA ALA A 28 -27.65 4.20 -28.79
C ALA A 28 -28.16 5.65 -28.72
N THR A 29 -28.84 6.12 -29.77
CA THR A 29 -29.34 7.50 -29.86
C THR A 29 -30.64 7.64 -29.10
N ALA A 30 -30.82 8.80 -28.47
CA ALA A 30 -32.01 9.09 -27.67
C ALA A 30 -33.13 9.69 -28.51
N LEU A 31 -33.20 9.39 -29.79
CA LEU A 31 -33.99 10.11 -30.77
C LEU A 31 -35.32 9.39 -31.05
N LEU A 32 -36.42 10.12 -30.95
CA LEU A 32 -37.73 9.66 -31.44
C LEU A 32 -37.81 9.80 -32.96
N THR A 33 -38.55 8.88 -33.59
CA THR A 33 -39.00 9.07 -34.97
C THR A 33 -40.08 10.16 -35.02
N GLU A 34 -40.32 10.75 -36.20
CA GLU A 34 -41.37 11.78 -36.36
C GLU A 34 -42.75 11.28 -35.94
N ALA A 35 -43.08 10.02 -36.26
CA ALA A 35 -44.35 9.39 -35.88
C ALA A 35 -44.47 9.23 -34.35
N GLU A 36 -43.39 8.82 -33.68
CA GLU A 36 -43.36 8.73 -32.23
C GLU A 36 -43.46 10.09 -31.57
N TYR A 37 -42.71 11.08 -32.06
CA TYR A 37 -42.81 12.43 -31.54
C TYR A 37 -44.22 13.00 -31.71
N ALA A 38 -44.85 12.84 -32.87
CA ALA A 38 -46.20 13.32 -33.11
C ALA A 38 -47.20 12.72 -32.12
N LEU A 39 -47.13 11.40 -31.90
CA LEU A 39 -47.96 10.71 -30.92
C LEU A 39 -47.67 11.20 -29.49
N PHE A 40 -46.39 11.33 -29.12
CA PHE A 40 -45.98 11.78 -27.80
C PHE A 40 -46.40 13.23 -27.52
N ALA A 41 -46.34 14.10 -28.52
CA ALA A 41 -46.76 15.50 -28.43
C ALA A 41 -48.29 15.66 -28.38
N GLU A 42 -49.06 14.72 -28.95
CA GLU A 42 -50.52 14.73 -28.89
C GLU A 42 -51.04 14.50 -27.46
N PHE A 43 -50.44 13.58 -26.71
CA PHE A 43 -50.91 13.20 -25.37
C PHE A 43 -50.06 13.76 -24.23
N GLY A 44 -48.81 14.11 -24.48
CA GLY A 44 -47.89 14.63 -23.49
C GLY A 44 -48.19 16.07 -23.10
N ARG A 45 -47.79 16.45 -21.88
CA ARG A 45 -48.02 17.80 -21.35
C ARG A 45 -46.90 18.73 -21.81
N PRO A 46 -47.21 19.85 -22.48
CA PRO A 46 -46.19 20.82 -22.84
C PRO A 46 -45.68 21.52 -21.57
N ARG A 47 -44.36 21.56 -21.39
CA ARG A 47 -43.68 22.22 -20.28
C ARG A 47 -42.66 23.22 -20.83
N ARG A 48 -42.88 24.50 -20.56
CA ARG A 48 -41.89 25.54 -20.87
C ARG A 48 -40.77 25.50 -19.84
N VAL A 49 -39.55 25.71 -20.32
CA VAL A 49 -38.36 25.75 -19.47
C VAL A 49 -37.52 26.98 -19.79
N GLU A 50 -36.89 27.54 -18.77
CA GLU A 50 -36.00 28.69 -18.87
C GLU A 50 -34.53 28.26 -18.83
N ALA A 51 -33.64 29.09 -19.38
CA ALA A 51 -32.20 28.85 -19.31
C ALA A 51 -31.72 28.62 -17.85
N GLY A 52 -30.99 27.53 -17.63
CA GLY A 52 -30.47 27.15 -16.31
C GLY A 52 -31.49 26.49 -15.37
N GLN A 53 -32.74 26.27 -15.81
CA GLN A 53 -33.74 25.62 -14.98
C GLN A 53 -33.39 24.13 -14.76
N VAL A 54 -33.29 23.75 -13.48
CA VAL A 54 -33.13 22.35 -13.07
C VAL A 54 -34.47 21.63 -13.20
N LEU A 55 -34.51 20.57 -14.01
CA LEU A 55 -35.71 19.77 -14.27
C LEU A 55 -35.91 18.70 -13.19
N PHE A 56 -34.81 18.05 -12.80
CA PHE A 56 -34.69 17.14 -11.67
C PHE A 56 -33.22 16.96 -11.31
N ARG A 57 -32.95 16.47 -10.10
CA ARG A 57 -31.59 16.12 -9.65
C ARG A 57 -31.39 14.62 -9.60
N ARG A 58 -30.14 14.21 -9.72
CA ARG A 58 -29.68 12.85 -9.50
C ARG A 58 -30.10 12.39 -8.11
N ALA A 59 -30.45 11.11 -7.99
CA ALA A 59 -30.98 10.48 -6.78
C ALA A 59 -32.38 10.94 -6.32
N GLU A 60 -33.02 11.91 -7.00
CA GLU A 60 -34.45 12.15 -6.79
C GLU A 60 -35.28 11.01 -7.35
N LEU A 61 -36.43 10.71 -6.73
CA LEU A 61 -37.40 9.79 -7.32
C LEU A 61 -38.14 10.50 -8.46
N GLY A 62 -38.31 9.81 -9.59
CA GLY A 62 -39.08 10.36 -10.70
C GLY A 62 -39.79 9.29 -11.53
N ALA A 63 -41.07 9.56 -11.81
CA ALA A 63 -41.92 8.71 -12.65
C ALA A 63 -42.22 9.35 -14.03
N THR A 64 -41.47 10.39 -14.40
CA THR A 64 -41.74 11.19 -15.60
C THR A 64 -40.62 11.08 -16.63
N MET A 65 -41.02 10.99 -17.89
CA MET A 65 -40.15 11.04 -19.05
C MET A 65 -40.32 12.40 -19.74
N PHE A 66 -39.25 12.90 -20.33
CA PHE A 66 -39.24 14.15 -21.06
C PHE A 66 -38.75 13.94 -22.49
N VAL A 67 -39.35 14.66 -23.42
CA VAL A 67 -38.87 14.80 -24.80
C VAL A 67 -38.61 16.26 -25.07
N VAL A 68 -37.47 16.57 -25.70
CA VAL A 68 -37.15 17.94 -26.09
C VAL A 68 -37.90 18.28 -27.38
N ALA A 69 -38.94 19.12 -27.28
CA ALA A 69 -39.62 19.63 -28.47
C ALA A 69 -38.82 20.79 -29.11
N ARG A 70 -38.26 21.66 -28.27
CA ARG A 70 -37.43 22.80 -28.68
C ARG A 70 -36.44 23.17 -27.59
N GLY A 71 -35.22 23.54 -27.97
CA GLY A 71 -34.15 23.91 -27.04
C GLY A 71 -33.18 22.76 -26.81
N GLN A 72 -32.44 22.82 -25.70
CA GLN A 72 -31.43 21.82 -25.32
C GLN A 72 -31.46 21.57 -23.81
N VAL A 73 -31.13 20.34 -23.42
CA VAL A 73 -31.02 19.91 -22.01
C VAL A 73 -29.68 19.23 -21.82
N ASP A 74 -28.94 19.60 -20.78
CA ASP A 74 -27.74 18.90 -20.34
C ASP A 74 -28.08 17.88 -19.26
N LEU A 75 -27.59 16.66 -19.44
CA LEU A 75 -27.61 15.59 -18.45
C LEU A 75 -26.22 15.41 -17.85
N ASP A 76 -26.10 15.58 -16.54
CA ASP A 76 -24.89 15.31 -15.77
C ASP A 76 -25.08 14.07 -14.90
N PHE A 77 -24.38 12.98 -15.24
CA PHE A 77 -24.43 11.72 -14.51
C PHE A 77 -23.52 11.72 -13.26
N GLY A 78 -22.68 12.75 -13.10
CA GLY A 78 -21.72 12.98 -12.03
C GLY A 78 -20.51 12.04 -12.01
N GLY A 79 -19.46 12.46 -11.31
CA GLY A 79 -18.16 11.77 -11.30
C GLY A 79 -17.42 11.94 -12.62
N ASP A 80 -16.75 10.89 -13.10
CA ASP A 80 -16.01 10.88 -14.37
C ASP A 80 -16.89 10.54 -15.59
N LEU A 81 -18.21 10.50 -15.43
CA LEU A 81 -19.14 10.21 -16.52
C LEU A 81 -19.30 11.44 -17.39
N ALA A 82 -19.10 11.28 -18.71
CA ALA A 82 -19.30 12.37 -19.66
C ALA A 82 -20.77 12.81 -19.66
N GLY A 83 -21.00 14.10 -19.45
CA GLY A 83 -22.32 14.70 -19.60
C GLY A 83 -22.84 14.55 -21.03
N LYS A 84 -24.17 14.54 -21.18
CA LYS A 84 -24.83 14.40 -22.49
C LYS A 84 -25.75 15.60 -22.74
N ARG A 85 -25.52 16.29 -23.85
CA ARG A 85 -26.41 17.36 -24.34
C ARG A 85 -27.46 16.76 -25.27
N LEU A 86 -28.72 16.99 -24.96
CA LEU A 86 -29.88 16.52 -25.72
C LEU A 86 -30.50 17.67 -26.50
N GLY A 87 -30.85 17.42 -27.77
CA GLY A 87 -31.51 18.35 -28.67
C GLY A 87 -32.93 17.92 -29.07
N PRO A 88 -33.55 18.62 -30.04
CA PRO A 88 -34.91 18.33 -30.48
C PRO A 88 -35.14 16.86 -30.85
N TYR A 89 -36.31 16.35 -30.47
CA TYR A 89 -36.75 14.95 -30.60
C TYR A 89 -35.99 13.94 -29.75
N GLU A 90 -35.00 14.39 -28.95
CA GLU A 90 -34.34 13.51 -28.00
C GLU A 90 -35.11 13.41 -26.67
N TYR A 91 -35.03 12.23 -26.05
CA TYR A 91 -35.75 11.92 -24.83
C TYR A 91 -34.86 11.43 -23.68
N PHE A 92 -35.33 11.66 -22.45
CA PHE A 92 -34.64 11.28 -21.23
C PHE A 92 -35.61 11.01 -20.08
N GLY A 93 -35.12 10.32 -19.05
CA GLY A 93 -35.94 9.94 -17.90
C GLY A 93 -36.90 8.78 -18.18
N GLU A 94 -36.66 8.03 -19.25
CA GLU A 94 -37.48 6.91 -19.73
C GLU A 94 -37.66 5.80 -18.69
N LEU A 95 -36.68 5.60 -17.80
CA LEU A 95 -36.77 4.61 -16.73
C LEU A 95 -37.92 4.89 -15.76
N GLY A 96 -38.31 6.16 -15.60
CA GLY A 96 -39.43 6.54 -14.74
C GLY A 96 -40.78 6.06 -15.27
N LEU A 97 -40.83 5.85 -16.57
CA LEU A 97 -42.00 5.39 -17.27
C LEU A 97 -41.99 3.86 -17.45
N LEU A 98 -40.79 3.27 -17.59
CA LEU A 98 -40.59 1.82 -17.75
C LEU A 98 -40.69 1.03 -16.43
N VAL A 99 -40.10 1.54 -15.36
CA VAL A 99 -39.91 0.83 -14.08
C VAL A 99 -40.77 1.44 -12.96
N GLY A 100 -41.33 2.64 -13.18
CA GLY A 100 -42.04 3.41 -12.16
C GLY A 100 -41.08 4.29 -11.36
N ASP A 101 -41.35 4.47 -10.06
CA ASP A 101 -40.53 5.29 -9.16
C ASP A 101 -39.09 4.77 -9.07
N HIS A 102 -38.23 5.28 -9.95
CA HIS A 102 -36.80 5.02 -9.98
C HIS A 102 -36.03 6.27 -9.56
N MET A 103 -34.83 6.05 -9.02
CA MET A 103 -33.90 7.14 -8.74
C MET A 103 -33.33 7.68 -10.06
N ARG A 104 -33.35 9.00 -10.23
CA ARG A 104 -32.73 9.67 -11.38
C ARG A 104 -31.22 9.39 -11.40
N SER A 105 -30.72 8.99 -12.57
CA SER A 105 -29.30 8.69 -12.78
C SER A 105 -28.44 9.92 -13.10
N ALA A 106 -29.06 11.07 -13.36
CA ALA A 106 -28.40 12.31 -13.72
C ALA A 106 -29.14 13.55 -13.18
N ASP A 107 -28.42 14.66 -13.05
CA ASP A 107 -29.01 15.99 -13.01
C ASP A 107 -29.43 16.39 -14.42
N ALA A 108 -30.60 17.00 -14.57
CA ALA A 108 -31.09 17.49 -15.86
C ALA A 108 -31.32 19.00 -15.78
N VAL A 109 -30.63 19.76 -16.63
CA VAL A 109 -30.68 21.23 -16.62
C VAL A 109 -30.96 21.75 -18.03
N ALA A 110 -31.95 22.63 -18.18
CA ALA A 110 -32.20 23.30 -19.44
C ALA A 110 -31.05 24.26 -19.78
N VAL A 111 -30.48 24.16 -20.98
CA VAL A 111 -29.35 24.99 -21.42
C VAL A 111 -29.81 26.39 -21.82
N GLY A 112 -31.03 26.49 -22.34
CA GLY A 112 -31.66 27.74 -22.78
C GLY A 112 -33.18 27.61 -22.74
N ASP A 113 -33.86 28.70 -23.08
CA ASP A 113 -35.32 28.70 -23.14
C ASP A 113 -35.83 27.65 -24.13
N GLY A 114 -36.81 26.86 -23.70
CA GLY A 114 -37.21 25.66 -24.43
C GLY A 114 -38.63 25.22 -24.14
N LEU A 115 -39.01 24.18 -24.88
CA LEU A 115 -40.28 23.48 -24.71
C LEU A 115 -39.98 21.99 -24.63
N LEU A 116 -40.47 21.36 -23.56
CA LEU A 116 -40.42 19.92 -23.36
C LEU A 116 -41.83 19.34 -23.45
N VAL A 117 -41.92 18.07 -23.82
CA VAL A 117 -43.12 17.25 -23.66
C VAL A 117 -42.89 16.34 -22.46
N GLU A 118 -43.70 16.51 -21.42
CA GLU A 118 -43.66 15.71 -20.21
C GLU A 118 -44.68 14.58 -20.30
N LEU A 119 -44.22 13.35 -20.10
CA LEU A 119 -45.01 12.13 -20.10
C LEU A 119 -44.93 11.46 -18.75
N ARG A 120 -46.09 11.29 -18.12
CA ARG A 120 -46.26 10.53 -16.88
C ARG A 120 -47.00 9.24 -17.20
N HIS A 121 -47.13 8.36 -16.22
CA HIS A 121 -47.73 7.04 -16.42
C HIS A 121 -49.14 7.10 -17.03
N GLU A 122 -49.96 8.07 -16.62
CA GLU A 122 -51.31 8.27 -17.14
C GLU A 122 -51.33 8.65 -18.63
N GLU A 123 -50.47 9.60 -19.04
CA GLU A 123 -50.37 10.00 -20.44
C GLU A 123 -49.80 8.86 -21.29
N PHE A 124 -48.86 8.10 -20.75
CA PHE A 124 -48.28 6.95 -21.43
C PHE A 124 -49.30 5.84 -21.68
N GLN A 125 -50.18 5.55 -20.72
CA GLN A 125 -51.23 4.55 -20.91
C GLN A 125 -52.13 4.93 -22.10
N ARG A 126 -52.44 6.22 -22.28
CA ARG A 126 -53.22 6.70 -23.43
C ARG A 126 -52.47 6.55 -24.76
N LEU A 127 -51.14 6.71 -24.77
CA LEU A 127 -50.32 6.41 -25.96
C LEU A 127 -50.43 4.93 -26.35
N VAL A 128 -50.35 4.03 -25.35
CA VAL A 128 -50.49 2.58 -25.55
C VAL A 128 -51.86 2.24 -26.11
N ASP A 129 -52.93 2.81 -25.56
CA ASP A 129 -54.30 2.57 -26.03
C ASP A 129 -54.52 3.08 -27.46
N ARG A 130 -53.80 4.14 -27.87
CA ARG A 130 -53.93 4.77 -29.20
C ARG A 130 -53.18 4.01 -30.29
N ASP A 131 -51.91 3.67 -30.06
CA ASP A 131 -51.06 2.93 -30.99
C ASP A 131 -50.10 1.98 -30.24
N PRO A 132 -50.56 0.77 -29.90
CA PRO A 132 -49.74 -0.20 -29.17
C PRO A 132 -48.48 -0.62 -29.95
N ALA A 133 -48.56 -0.66 -31.29
CA ALA A 133 -47.47 -1.16 -32.13
C ALA A 133 -46.29 -0.19 -32.12
N LEU A 134 -46.56 1.10 -32.29
CA LEU A 134 -45.55 2.15 -32.26
C LEU A 134 -44.93 2.30 -30.86
N VAL A 135 -45.74 2.25 -29.80
CA VAL A 135 -45.22 2.27 -28.42
C VAL A 135 -44.35 1.03 -28.12
N SER A 136 -44.73 -0.15 -28.59
CA SER A 136 -43.89 -1.35 -28.44
C SER A 136 -42.54 -1.23 -29.14
N GLN A 137 -42.47 -0.57 -30.30
CA GLN A 137 -41.21 -0.33 -31.00
C GLN A 137 -40.31 0.66 -30.24
N PHE A 138 -40.90 1.73 -29.70
CA PHE A 138 -40.23 2.66 -28.80
C PHE A 138 -39.65 1.93 -27.59
N LEU A 139 -40.48 1.18 -26.86
CA LEU A 139 -40.08 0.45 -25.64
C LEU A 139 -38.92 -0.51 -25.91
N ARG A 140 -38.97 -1.26 -27.02
CA ARG A 140 -37.89 -2.18 -27.41
C ARG A 140 -36.56 -1.44 -27.61
N ARG A 141 -36.57 -0.27 -28.26
CA ARG A 141 -35.35 0.53 -28.46
C ARG A 141 -34.86 1.17 -27.17
N ALA A 142 -35.76 1.71 -26.35
CA ALA A 142 -35.42 2.29 -25.05
C ALA A 142 -34.78 1.25 -24.11
N ILE A 143 -35.34 0.04 -24.01
CA ILE A 143 -34.79 -1.04 -23.19
C ILE A 143 -33.41 -1.47 -23.69
N LEU A 144 -33.25 -1.69 -25.00
CA LEU A 144 -31.95 -2.06 -25.58
C LEU A 144 -30.88 -0.99 -25.30
N ARG A 145 -31.25 0.29 -25.35
CA ARG A 145 -30.35 1.40 -25.03
C ARG A 145 -29.87 1.37 -23.58
N VAL A 146 -30.78 1.17 -22.63
CA VAL A 146 -30.45 1.06 -21.19
C VAL A 146 -29.45 -0.07 -20.97
N VAL A 147 -29.70 -1.25 -21.54
CA VAL A 147 -28.82 -2.43 -21.39
C VAL A 147 -27.42 -2.16 -21.96
N VAL A 148 -27.32 -1.53 -23.13
CA VAL A 148 -26.02 -1.21 -23.76
C VAL A 148 -25.23 -0.19 -22.94
N ASN A 149 -25.89 0.82 -22.37
CA ASN A 149 -25.25 1.82 -21.52
C ASN A 149 -24.71 1.19 -20.22
N GLU A 150 -25.50 0.33 -19.57
CA GLU A 150 -25.09 -0.39 -18.34
C GLU A 150 -23.89 -1.30 -18.59
N GLN A 151 -23.87 -2.05 -19.69
CA GLN A 151 -22.72 -2.90 -20.03
C GLN A 151 -21.43 -2.11 -20.22
N SER A 152 -21.53 -0.90 -20.77
CA SER A 152 -20.38 -0.02 -20.98
C SER A 152 -19.83 0.51 -19.66
N LEU A 153 -20.69 0.77 -18.68
CA LEU A 153 -20.31 1.16 -17.31
C LEU A 153 -19.59 0.01 -16.60
N ILE A 154 -20.17 -1.20 -16.63
CA ILE A 154 -19.58 -2.39 -15.99
C ILE A 154 -18.17 -2.68 -16.54
N ARG A 155 -17.97 -2.58 -17.86
CA ARG A 155 -16.63 -2.77 -18.46
C ARG A 155 -15.64 -1.72 -17.97
N ARG A 156 -16.07 -0.46 -17.84
CA ARG A 156 -15.24 0.64 -17.38
C ARG A 156 -14.83 0.46 -15.91
N LEU A 157 -15.78 0.04 -15.06
CA LEU A 157 -15.53 -0.28 -13.66
C LEU A 157 -14.54 -1.44 -13.49
N ARG A 158 -14.72 -2.53 -14.26
CA ARG A 158 -13.80 -3.67 -14.25
C ARG A 158 -12.38 -3.26 -14.63
N ARG A 159 -12.23 -2.50 -15.71
CA ARG A 159 -10.92 -1.98 -16.14
C ARG A 159 -10.26 -1.11 -15.08
N ARG A 160 -11.00 -0.20 -14.43
CA ARG A 160 -10.47 0.60 -13.32
C ARG A 160 -10.02 -0.26 -12.14
N ASN A 161 -10.80 -1.27 -11.76
CA ASN A 161 -10.41 -2.18 -10.69
C ASN A 161 -9.12 -2.94 -11.03
N GLU A 162 -8.97 -3.40 -12.27
CA GLU A 162 -7.73 -4.05 -12.74
C GLU A 162 -6.52 -3.09 -12.71
N GLU A 163 -6.71 -1.84 -13.13
CA GLU A 163 -5.68 -0.79 -13.07
C GLU A 163 -5.27 -0.46 -11.62
N LEU A 164 -6.23 -0.35 -10.69
CA LEU A 164 -5.96 -0.14 -9.27
C LEU A 164 -5.19 -1.32 -8.66
N GLN A 165 -5.60 -2.55 -8.97
CA GLN A 165 -4.92 -3.73 -8.44
C GLN A 165 -3.45 -3.80 -8.88
N SER A 166 -3.19 -3.53 -10.16
CA SER A 166 -1.82 -3.48 -10.71
C SER A 166 -0.95 -2.40 -10.05
N ALA A 167 -1.55 -1.23 -9.76
CA ALA A 167 -0.85 -0.16 -9.05
C ALA A 167 -0.48 -0.55 -7.61
N LEU A 168 -1.39 -1.21 -6.89
CA LEU A 168 -1.12 -1.71 -5.54
C LEU A 168 0.02 -2.74 -5.53
N ASP A 169 -0.01 -3.72 -6.43
CA ASP A 169 1.04 -4.74 -6.53
C ASP A 169 2.41 -4.11 -6.80
N SER A 170 2.45 -3.08 -7.67
CA SER A 170 3.66 -2.34 -7.99
C SER A 170 4.22 -1.57 -6.79
N LEU A 171 3.34 -0.96 -5.98
CA LEU A 171 3.73 -0.28 -4.74
C LEU A 171 4.32 -1.26 -3.72
N TYR A 172 3.66 -2.39 -3.50
CA TYR A 172 4.17 -3.43 -2.59
C TYR A 172 5.56 -3.93 -3.00
N ALA A 173 5.78 -4.19 -4.29
CA ALA A 173 7.08 -4.61 -4.80
C ALA A 173 8.17 -3.54 -4.61
N ALA A 174 7.84 -2.27 -4.83
CA ALA A 174 8.77 -1.16 -4.63
C ALA A 174 9.16 -1.01 -3.15
N THR A 175 8.18 -1.03 -2.24
CA THR A 175 8.43 -0.96 -0.78
C THR A 175 9.29 -2.12 -0.30
N HIS A 176 9.01 -3.36 -0.74
CA HIS A 176 9.82 -4.51 -0.35
C HIS A 176 11.27 -4.40 -0.84
N ARG A 177 11.49 -3.86 -2.05
CA ARG A 177 12.85 -3.63 -2.57
C ARG A 177 13.61 -2.58 -1.76
N LEU A 178 12.93 -1.50 -1.38
CA LEU A 178 13.53 -0.46 -0.54
C LEU A 178 13.93 -1.01 0.82
N ASN A 179 13.04 -1.70 1.53
CA ASN A 179 13.34 -2.28 2.84
C ASN A 179 14.51 -3.26 2.78
N ARG A 180 14.53 -4.15 1.78
CA ARG A 180 15.63 -5.12 1.62
C ARG A 180 16.96 -4.45 1.29
N THR A 181 16.93 -3.38 0.50
CA THR A 181 18.13 -2.57 0.19
C THR A 181 18.62 -1.86 1.45
N GLU A 182 17.71 -1.35 2.28
CA GLU A 182 18.05 -0.70 3.54
C GLU A 182 18.69 -1.67 4.53
N GLU A 183 18.13 -2.87 4.70
CA GLU A 183 18.70 -3.92 5.58
C GLU A 183 20.11 -4.34 5.14
N LEU A 184 20.32 -4.55 3.84
CA LEU A 184 21.64 -4.87 3.27
C LEU A 184 22.65 -3.74 3.45
N ILE A 185 22.19 -2.49 3.49
CA ILE A 185 23.05 -1.33 3.73
C ILE A 185 23.41 -1.20 5.21
N ARG A 186 22.54 -1.62 6.13
CA ARG A 186 22.68 -1.37 7.58
C ARG A 186 23.27 -2.52 8.37
N THR A 187 23.30 -3.75 7.83
CA THR A 187 23.78 -4.93 8.56
C THR A 187 25.08 -5.52 7.99
N ASP A 188 25.82 -6.25 8.82
CA ASP A 188 26.99 -7.06 8.45
C ASP A 188 26.56 -8.47 8.05
N GLU A 189 26.92 -8.93 6.85
CA GLU A 189 26.43 -10.20 6.30
C GLU A 189 26.89 -11.44 7.09
N LEU A 190 28.08 -11.40 7.69
CA LEU A 190 28.62 -12.54 8.43
C LEU A 190 27.96 -12.73 9.79
N THR A 191 27.76 -11.62 10.49
CA THR A 191 27.34 -11.63 11.90
C THR A 191 25.87 -11.31 12.10
N GLY A 192 25.21 -10.66 11.14
CA GLY A 192 23.83 -10.17 11.24
C GLY A 192 23.64 -9.01 12.22
N LEU A 193 24.73 -8.42 12.72
CA LEU A 193 24.68 -7.18 13.51
C LEU A 193 24.55 -5.96 12.60
N TYR A 194 24.29 -4.79 13.18
CA TYR A 194 24.45 -3.55 12.43
C TYR A 194 25.91 -3.38 12.00
N ASN A 195 26.12 -2.87 10.79
CA ASN A 195 27.45 -2.49 10.33
C ASN A 195 27.76 -1.05 10.75
N ARG A 196 29.00 -0.60 10.51
CA ARG A 196 29.42 0.79 10.81
C ARG A 196 28.49 1.84 10.20
N ARG A 197 27.96 1.62 8.99
CA ARG A 197 27.03 2.54 8.34
C ARG A 197 25.67 2.55 9.02
N GLY A 198 25.15 1.38 9.40
CA GLY A 198 23.91 1.23 10.17
C GLY A 198 23.95 1.96 11.51
N LEU A 199 25.09 1.90 12.20
CA LEU A 199 25.34 2.65 13.44
C LEU A 199 25.27 4.16 13.25
N LEU A 200 25.96 4.70 12.25
CA LEU A 200 25.96 6.14 11.98
C LEU A 200 24.57 6.66 11.60
N LEU A 201 23.83 5.90 10.80
CA LEU A 201 22.43 6.22 10.46
C LEU A 201 21.54 6.20 11.70
N HIS A 202 21.69 5.22 12.59
CA HIS A 202 20.93 5.14 13.84
C HIS A 202 21.21 6.36 14.73
N LEU A 203 22.47 6.75 14.90
CA LEU A 203 22.83 7.96 15.67
C LEU A 203 22.24 9.24 15.05
N GLN A 204 22.23 9.34 13.72
CA GLN A 204 21.61 10.46 13.01
C GLN A 204 20.09 10.50 13.20
N GLU A 205 19.42 9.35 13.15
CA GLU A 205 17.98 9.21 13.41
C GLU A 205 17.63 9.60 14.85
N ARG A 206 18.39 9.15 15.85
CA ARG A 206 18.17 9.56 17.24
C ARG A 206 18.31 11.08 17.41
N ARG A 207 19.32 11.68 16.77
CA ARG A 207 19.55 13.13 16.80
C ARG A 207 18.41 13.91 16.15
N SER A 208 17.88 13.44 15.01
CA SER A 208 16.77 14.11 14.32
C SER A 208 15.45 14.02 15.08
N LEU A 209 15.22 12.92 15.81
CA LEU A 209 14.08 12.74 16.71
C LEU A 209 14.22 13.51 18.04
N GLY A 210 15.37 14.15 18.29
CA GLY A 210 15.63 14.89 19.51
C GLY A 210 15.77 14.01 20.76
N LEU A 211 16.08 12.72 20.59
CA LEU A 211 16.34 11.80 21.70
C LEU A 211 17.66 12.20 22.35
N ARG A 212 17.60 12.57 23.64
CA ARG A 212 18.76 13.06 24.43
C ARG A 212 19.11 12.11 25.59
N ASP A 213 18.74 10.85 25.46
CA ASP A 213 19.03 9.85 26.48
C ASP A 213 20.54 9.72 26.68
N ARG A 214 20.96 9.46 27.92
CA ARG A 214 22.36 9.12 28.19
C ARG A 214 22.64 7.75 27.61
N LEU A 215 23.66 7.67 26.77
CA LEU A 215 24.08 6.44 26.14
C LEU A 215 25.46 6.03 26.67
N GLY A 216 25.71 4.72 26.70
CA GLY A 216 27.03 4.14 26.91
C GLY A 216 27.54 3.52 25.61
N LEU A 217 28.85 3.60 25.37
CA LEU A 217 29.51 2.89 24.28
C LEU A 217 30.45 1.84 24.88
N LEU A 218 30.29 0.59 24.45
CA LEU A 218 31.28 -0.46 24.64
C LEU A 218 31.93 -0.75 23.30
N LEU A 219 33.25 -0.55 23.20
CA LEU A 219 34.07 -0.98 22.08
C LEU A 219 34.71 -2.32 22.45
N VAL A 220 34.52 -3.32 21.60
CA VAL A 220 34.89 -4.72 21.87
C VAL A 220 35.81 -5.21 20.77
N ASP A 221 36.91 -5.84 21.15
CA ASP A 221 37.89 -6.38 20.22
C ASP A 221 38.35 -7.78 20.64
N CYS A 222 38.61 -8.62 19.62
CA CYS A 222 39.02 -9.99 19.79
C CYS A 222 40.53 -10.11 20.02
N ASP A 223 40.94 -10.50 21.23
CA ASP A 223 42.35 -10.61 21.56
C ASP A 223 43.04 -11.70 20.73
N ARG A 224 44.09 -11.30 19.99
CA ARG A 224 44.92 -12.19 19.16
C ARG A 224 44.12 -12.94 18.08
N PHE A 225 43.04 -12.35 17.56
CA PHE A 225 42.21 -12.98 16.53
C PHE A 225 42.98 -13.47 15.29
N LYS A 226 44.00 -12.71 14.85
CA LYS A 226 44.87 -13.12 13.74
C LYS A 226 45.49 -14.50 13.96
N ARG A 227 45.90 -14.82 15.20
CA ARG A 227 46.47 -16.12 15.54
C ARG A 227 45.45 -17.26 15.38
N VAL A 228 44.17 -17.00 15.68
CA VAL A 228 43.08 -17.97 15.45
C VAL A 228 42.93 -18.27 13.95
N ASN A 229 42.97 -17.23 13.11
CA ASN A 229 42.94 -17.40 11.66
C ASN A 229 44.16 -18.16 11.14
N ASP A 230 45.35 -17.83 11.65
CA ASP A 230 46.61 -18.43 11.20
C ASP A 230 46.70 -19.92 11.63
N GLU A 231 46.21 -20.28 12.83
CA GLU A 231 46.28 -21.65 13.36
C GLU A 231 45.12 -22.56 12.90
N HIS A 232 43.93 -22.00 12.66
CA HIS A 232 42.71 -22.79 12.42
C HIS A 232 41.96 -22.44 11.13
N GLY A 233 42.42 -21.44 10.39
CA GLY A 233 41.82 -20.98 9.14
C GLY A 233 40.63 -20.04 9.33
N HIS A 234 40.32 -19.29 8.27
CA HIS A 234 39.28 -18.25 8.28
C HIS A 234 37.88 -18.75 8.63
N VAL A 235 37.52 -19.98 8.28
CA VAL A 235 36.21 -20.55 8.62
C VAL A 235 36.02 -20.66 10.14
N VAL A 236 37.09 -20.91 10.91
CA VAL A 236 37.03 -20.93 12.37
C VAL A 236 37.00 -19.50 12.92
N GLY A 237 37.76 -18.58 12.32
CA GLY A 237 37.66 -17.15 12.64
C GLY A 237 36.25 -16.60 12.47
N ASP A 238 35.57 -16.95 11.37
CA ASP A 238 34.19 -16.55 11.09
C ASP A 238 33.23 -17.04 12.18
N ARG A 239 33.40 -18.28 12.66
CA ARG A 239 32.59 -18.82 13.77
C ARG A 239 32.84 -18.07 15.08
N VAL A 240 34.08 -17.69 15.35
CA VAL A 240 34.42 -16.87 16.53
C VAL A 240 33.73 -15.51 16.45
N LEU A 241 33.76 -14.84 15.30
CA LEU A 241 33.06 -13.57 15.08
C LEU A 241 31.54 -13.70 15.25
N GLN A 242 30.94 -14.79 14.75
CA GLN A 242 29.53 -15.11 14.97
C GLN A 242 29.21 -15.40 16.45
N GLY A 243 30.17 -16.01 17.18
CA GLY A 243 30.10 -16.19 18.62
C GLY A 243 30.06 -14.86 19.38
N VAL A 244 30.96 -13.93 19.05
CA VAL A 244 30.96 -12.56 19.61
C VAL A 244 29.63 -11.87 19.34
N ALA A 245 29.16 -11.93 18.09
CA ALA A 245 27.89 -11.33 17.73
C ALA A 245 26.70 -11.90 18.50
N SER A 246 26.72 -13.20 18.81
CA SER A 246 25.69 -13.85 19.61
C SER A 246 25.72 -13.41 21.07
N ILE A 247 26.91 -13.21 21.66
CA ILE A 247 27.03 -12.61 22.99
C ILE A 247 26.45 -11.20 22.99
N LEU A 248 26.87 -10.34 22.06
CA LEU A 248 26.39 -8.95 22.01
C LEU A 248 24.87 -8.87 21.84
N ARG A 249 24.27 -9.72 21.01
CA ARG A 249 22.81 -9.83 20.90
C ARG A 249 22.13 -10.28 22.18
N SER A 250 22.72 -11.20 22.93
CA SER A 250 22.13 -11.71 24.18
C SER A 250 22.13 -10.68 25.31
N VAL A 251 23.02 -9.69 25.22
CA VAL A 251 23.19 -8.63 26.21
C VAL A 251 22.42 -7.36 25.85
N ALA A 252 22.21 -7.12 24.55
CA ALA A 252 21.48 -5.96 24.04
C ALA A 252 19.99 -6.01 24.42
N GLY A 253 19.50 -4.94 25.05
CA GLY A 253 18.09 -4.67 25.25
C GLY A 253 17.39 -4.14 23.98
N PRO A 254 16.08 -3.84 24.06
CA PRO A 254 15.28 -3.38 22.91
C PRO A 254 15.77 -2.06 22.28
N GLU A 255 16.40 -1.20 23.08
CA GLU A 255 16.88 0.13 22.67
C GLU A 255 18.39 0.16 22.41
N ASP A 256 19.07 -0.98 22.56
CA ASP A 256 20.52 -1.10 22.40
C ASP A 256 20.89 -1.51 20.97
N LEU A 257 22.06 -1.08 20.50
CA LEU A 257 22.52 -1.31 19.14
C LEU A 257 23.86 -2.07 19.12
N PRO A 258 23.85 -3.40 18.95
CA PRO A 258 25.05 -4.18 18.72
C PRO A 258 25.49 -4.05 17.26
N CYS A 259 26.78 -3.74 17.06
CA CYS A 259 27.35 -3.48 15.75
C CYS A 259 28.70 -4.18 15.55
N ARG A 260 29.02 -4.51 14.29
CA ARG A 260 30.38 -4.83 13.84
C ARG A 260 30.93 -3.66 13.03
N LEU A 261 32.07 -3.12 13.46
CA LEU A 261 32.67 -1.95 12.82
C LEU A 261 33.55 -2.34 11.62
N GLY A 262 34.21 -3.50 11.72
CA GLY A 262 35.04 -4.09 10.67
C GLY A 262 36.02 -5.10 11.26
N GLY A 263 36.49 -6.05 10.46
CA GLY A 263 37.46 -7.05 10.94
C GLY A 263 36.96 -7.80 12.17
N ASP A 264 37.66 -7.63 13.28
CA ASP A 264 37.40 -8.18 14.61
C ASP A 264 36.94 -7.15 15.65
N GLU A 265 36.60 -5.95 15.20
CA GLU A 265 36.10 -4.85 16.04
C GLU A 265 34.57 -4.78 16.03
N PHE A 266 34.01 -4.73 17.23
CA PHE A 266 32.58 -4.62 17.50
C PHE A 266 32.31 -3.44 18.42
N CYS A 267 31.07 -2.96 18.43
CA CYS A 267 30.62 -2.08 19.49
C CYS A 267 29.20 -2.40 19.92
N LEU A 268 28.85 -1.98 21.12
CA LEU A 268 27.51 -2.04 21.67
C LEU A 268 27.16 -0.66 22.22
N LEU A 269 26.18 -0.01 21.59
CA LEU A 269 25.60 1.25 22.05
C LEU A 269 24.43 0.92 22.97
N VAL A 270 24.45 1.38 24.22
CA VAL A 270 23.44 1.03 25.23
C VAL A 270 22.71 2.24 25.74
N ALA A 271 21.41 2.12 25.94
CA ALA A 271 20.59 3.09 26.65
C ALA A 271 20.78 2.94 28.18
N ALA A 272 22.00 3.13 28.65
CA ALA A 272 22.38 3.00 30.05
C ALA A 272 22.63 4.37 30.70
N GLY A 273 21.99 4.60 31.85
CA GLY A 273 22.01 5.89 32.54
C GLY A 273 23.26 6.13 33.40
N THR A 274 24.04 5.08 33.69
CA THR A 274 25.16 5.12 34.64
C THR A 274 26.40 4.36 34.16
N ARG A 275 27.58 4.78 34.63
CA ARG A 275 28.86 4.12 34.37
C ARG A 275 28.85 2.66 34.81
N GLU A 276 28.25 2.39 35.97
CA GLU A 276 28.21 1.08 36.60
C GLU A 276 27.37 0.10 35.76
N GLU A 277 26.29 0.55 35.13
CA GLU A 277 25.49 -0.26 34.21
C GLU A 277 26.31 -0.67 32.98
N VAL A 278 26.97 0.29 32.34
CA VAL A 278 27.79 0.04 31.14
C VAL A 278 28.94 -0.92 31.47
N LEU A 279 29.61 -0.72 32.61
CA LEU A 279 30.69 -1.61 33.05
C LEU A 279 30.20 -3.04 33.32
N ARG A 280 29.05 -3.21 34.00
CA ARG A 280 28.47 -4.55 34.22
C ARG A 280 28.19 -5.29 32.93
N LEU A 281 27.69 -4.60 31.90
CA LEU A 281 27.48 -5.20 30.57
C LEU A 281 28.81 -5.63 29.95
N GLY A 282 29.85 -4.80 30.06
CA GLY A 282 31.20 -5.13 29.58
C GLY A 282 31.81 -6.34 30.31
N GLU A 283 31.68 -6.38 31.64
CA GLU A 283 32.11 -7.52 32.45
C GLU A 283 31.37 -8.80 32.06
N PHE A 284 30.06 -8.70 31.80
CA PHE A 284 29.26 -9.84 31.35
C PHE A 284 29.72 -10.35 29.97
N VAL A 285 29.98 -9.45 29.01
CA VAL A 285 30.49 -9.81 27.68
C VAL A 285 31.83 -10.56 27.80
N VAL A 286 32.78 -10.00 28.55
CA VAL A 286 34.10 -10.62 28.78
C VAL A 286 33.98 -11.95 29.52
N GLY A 287 33.16 -12.02 30.57
CA GLY A 287 32.96 -13.22 31.38
C GLY A 287 32.30 -14.35 30.60
N THR A 288 31.33 -14.03 29.74
CA THR A 288 30.66 -14.99 28.85
C THR A 288 31.63 -15.53 27.82
N ALA A 289 32.42 -14.67 27.18
CA ALA A 289 33.43 -15.09 26.21
C ALA A 289 34.48 -16.01 26.84
N ARG A 290 34.93 -15.68 28.06
CA ARG A 290 35.86 -16.54 28.83
C ARG A 290 35.24 -17.90 29.15
N SER A 291 34.00 -17.93 29.62
CA SER A 291 33.31 -19.18 29.95
C SER A 291 33.14 -20.08 28.72
N LEU A 292 32.78 -19.50 27.56
CA LEU A 292 32.67 -20.24 26.30
C LEU A 292 34.02 -20.76 25.80
N LEU A 293 35.10 -20.00 26.01
CA LEU A 293 36.45 -20.43 25.69
C LEU A 293 36.88 -21.63 26.55
N GLU A 294 36.52 -21.66 27.84
CA GLU A 294 36.83 -22.76 28.76
C GLU A 294 36.00 -24.03 28.47
N MET A 295 34.79 -23.88 27.95
CA MET A 295 33.89 -25.00 27.62
C MET A 295 34.21 -25.68 26.28
N ALA A 296 34.83 -24.96 25.34
CA ALA A 296 35.06 -25.47 23.98
C ALA A 296 36.37 -26.29 23.88
N HIS A 297 36.29 -27.48 23.28
CA HIS A 297 37.47 -28.22 22.81
C HIS A 297 37.74 -27.92 21.33
N ALA A 298 38.99 -28.10 20.89
CA ALA A 298 39.49 -27.67 19.59
C ALA A 298 38.62 -28.12 18.39
N PRO A 299 38.37 -27.25 17.39
CA PRO A 299 38.87 -25.87 17.26
C PRO A 299 38.12 -24.87 18.16
N PRO A 300 38.75 -23.73 18.54
CA PRO A 300 38.15 -22.75 19.43
C PRO A 300 36.87 -22.15 18.84
N LEU A 301 35.81 -22.10 19.64
CA LEU A 301 34.55 -21.43 19.30
C LEU A 301 34.54 -19.95 19.72
N MET A 302 35.52 -19.53 20.51
CA MET A 302 35.63 -18.19 21.04
C MET A 302 37.09 -17.76 21.24
N CYS A 303 37.33 -16.48 21.46
CA CYS A 303 38.60 -15.91 21.90
C CYS A 303 38.38 -14.95 23.08
N PRO A 304 39.43 -14.61 23.85
CA PRO A 304 39.31 -13.59 24.87
C PRO A 304 38.91 -12.25 24.25
N LEU A 305 38.04 -11.50 24.93
CA LEU A 305 37.60 -10.18 24.49
C LEU A 305 38.14 -9.11 25.42
N SER A 306 38.66 -8.04 24.82
CA SER A 306 38.96 -6.80 25.54
C SER A 306 37.87 -5.78 25.25
N VAL A 307 37.49 -5.00 26.27
CA VAL A 307 36.41 -4.01 26.17
C VAL A 307 36.88 -2.65 26.68
N GLY A 308 36.68 -1.61 25.88
CA GLY A 308 36.79 -0.20 26.28
C GLY A 308 35.40 0.43 26.37
N ALA A 309 35.11 1.12 27.47
CA ALA A 309 33.81 1.73 27.70
C ALA A 309 33.89 3.23 28.00
N CYS A 310 32.92 4.00 27.51
CA CYS A 310 32.77 5.43 27.79
C CYS A 310 31.30 5.89 27.76
N VAL A 311 31.04 7.12 28.21
CA VAL A 311 29.75 7.80 28.02
C VAL A 311 29.69 8.43 26.63
N VAL A 312 28.53 8.32 26.00
CA VAL A 312 28.15 9.02 24.78
C VAL A 312 27.28 10.22 25.16
N GLY A 313 27.83 11.42 24.98
CA GLY A 313 27.13 12.68 25.25
C GLY A 313 26.24 13.11 24.07
N PRO A 314 25.13 13.82 24.28
CA PRO A 314 24.16 14.16 23.23
C PRO A 314 24.70 15.11 22.13
N ASP A 315 25.74 15.89 22.46
CA ASP A 315 26.31 16.90 21.56
C ASP A 315 27.65 16.49 20.92
N GLY A 316 28.16 15.29 21.24
CA GLY A 316 29.43 14.79 20.68
C GLY A 316 29.28 14.16 19.30
N GLU A 317 30.41 13.82 18.67
CA GLU A 317 30.43 13.06 17.42
C GLU A 317 30.95 11.63 17.64
N TRP A 318 30.61 10.74 16.72
CA TRP A 318 31.08 9.34 16.73
C TRP A 318 32.59 9.23 16.88
N SER A 319 33.36 10.11 16.23
CA SER A 319 34.82 10.11 16.31
C SER A 319 35.33 10.31 17.72
N ASP A 320 34.68 11.16 18.52
CA ASP A 320 35.12 11.50 19.87
C ASP A 320 34.84 10.34 20.83
N TRP A 321 33.64 9.76 20.74
CA TRP A 321 33.26 8.61 21.55
C TRP A 321 34.09 7.38 21.21
N TYR A 322 34.33 7.14 19.92
CA TYR A 322 35.19 6.07 19.44
C TYR A 322 36.62 6.24 19.98
N ALA A 323 37.21 7.43 19.86
CA ALA A 323 38.56 7.70 20.37
C ALA A 323 38.65 7.50 21.89
N CYS A 324 37.62 7.93 22.64
CA CYS A 324 37.55 7.74 24.08
C CYS A 324 37.49 6.24 24.46
N ALA A 325 36.61 5.47 23.81
CA ALA A 325 36.49 4.03 24.04
C ALA A 325 37.74 3.25 23.58
N ASP A 326 38.38 3.66 22.49
CA ASP A 326 39.62 3.06 21.99
C ASP A 326 40.79 3.22 22.97
N VAL A 327 40.92 4.39 23.61
CA VAL A 327 41.91 4.58 24.68
C VAL A 327 41.66 3.62 25.86
N ALA A 328 40.39 3.42 26.26
CA ALA A 328 40.05 2.44 27.29
C ALA A 328 40.38 1.01 26.84
N LEU A 329 40.03 0.65 25.61
CA LEU A 329 40.29 -0.66 25.03
C LEU A 329 41.79 -0.96 24.98
N TYR A 330 42.58 0.02 24.57
CA TYR A 330 44.03 -0.08 24.56
C TYR A 330 44.61 -0.34 25.96
N GLN A 331 44.07 0.31 27.00
CA GLN A 331 44.44 0.03 28.39
C GLN A 331 44.06 -1.40 28.82
N ALA A 332 42.93 -1.93 28.36
CA ALA A 332 42.52 -3.31 28.62
C ALA A 332 43.52 -4.30 27.99
N LYS A 333 43.88 -4.10 26.72
CA LYS A 333 44.86 -4.94 26.02
C LYS A 333 46.25 -4.88 26.68
N ARG A 334 46.70 -3.70 27.12
CA ARG A 334 47.97 -3.54 27.84
C ARG A 334 48.00 -4.23 29.20
N ALA A 335 46.85 -4.41 29.85
CA ALA A 335 46.74 -5.10 31.13
C ALA A 335 46.73 -6.64 30.99
N GLY A 336 46.94 -7.18 29.79
CA GLY A 336 46.94 -8.62 29.51
C GLY A 336 45.74 -9.11 28.69
N GLY A 337 44.82 -8.23 28.33
CA GLY A 337 43.58 -8.56 27.61
C GLY A 337 42.51 -9.21 28.49
N GLY A 338 41.38 -9.58 27.90
CA GLY A 338 40.32 -10.32 28.61
C GLY A 338 39.68 -9.55 29.76
N THR A 339 39.57 -8.22 29.66
CA THR A 339 39.06 -7.33 30.72
C THR A 339 38.32 -6.13 30.14
N VAL A 340 37.58 -5.40 30.99
CA VAL A 340 36.93 -4.14 30.65
C VAL A 340 37.65 -2.96 31.32
N ARG A 341 37.75 -1.84 30.60
CA ARG A 341 38.26 -0.57 31.12
C ARG A 341 37.30 0.57 30.78
N TRP A 342 37.30 1.58 31.63
CA TRP A 342 36.47 2.78 31.49
C TRP A 342 37.34 4.00 31.19
N ARG A 343 36.82 4.91 30.35
CA ARG A 343 37.38 6.24 30.15
C ARG A 343 36.30 7.30 30.24
N ASP A 344 36.57 8.35 31.02
CA ASP A 344 35.74 9.54 31.08
C ASP A 344 36.03 10.48 29.90
N PRO A 345 35.02 11.10 29.26
CA PRO A 345 35.19 11.93 28.06
C PRO A 345 36.10 13.15 28.23
N GLU A 346 36.33 13.64 29.44
CA GLU A 346 37.32 14.67 29.80
C GLU A 346 37.81 14.38 31.23
N GLY A 347 39.12 14.55 31.48
CA GLY A 347 39.80 13.96 32.64
C GLY A 347 39.31 14.43 34.02
N ASP A 348 38.97 13.48 34.89
CA ASP A 348 39.16 13.62 36.33
C ASP A 348 40.40 12.79 36.72
N PRO A 349 41.56 13.41 37.00
CA PRO A 349 42.63 12.74 37.70
C PRO A 349 42.23 12.67 39.18
N ARG A 350 41.55 11.60 39.57
CA ARG A 350 41.42 11.22 40.98
C ARG A 350 41.86 9.78 41.20
#